data_AF-A0A852WWP8-F1
#
_entry.id   AF-A0A852WWP8-F1
#
_cell.length_a   1.000
_cell.length_b   1.000
_cell.length_c   1.000
_cell.angle_alpha   90.00
_cell.angle_beta   90.00
_cell.angle_gamma   90.00
#
_symmetry.space_group_name_H-M   'P 1'
#
loop_
_entity.id
_entity.type
_entity.pdbx_description
1 polymer ?
#
loop_
_entity_poly.entity_id
_entity_poly.type
_entity_poly.pdbx_seq_one_letter_code
_entity_poly.pdbx_strand_id
1 'polypeptide(L)'
;MSGRLARAGLAVAVRLLPDARRERYREEWAADLRDAPAAGVSTAQLVAGAFGVVLRAPRSPEAFGLTSSALAGRRLRWAAAWFAAAVSLALGSFFLTPFTAGGAFGEVGSRVMVVVALVGGVGLVWLAAAVHGLLASRGAGLRWAVSLGVVLLTVPVVAMLTVALVPAMMLGGMLAGAATVVFAWALPAATDPERRRTWPGLPARLGTRATALVGAIVVLGGAAVGAVHILVWNPLSKVPGLALPEIYAQMADRGEPAGPAAAYALVWAATWAPLGLLFLATAVVGNRGTLRRLDARRIARASLVAVFGIGFTQWVGGFSMGMSIADAFAVSGGDSAVSGLLLTAAATVAGVIVALRVLPPASVARSPRAAA
;
A
#
# COMPACT_ATOMS: atom_id res chain seq x y z
N MET A 1 -25.09 23.04 5.69
CA MET A 1 -24.23 22.14 4.87
C MET A 1 -24.62 22.31 3.41
N SER A 2 -23.68 22.43 2.47
CA SER A 2 -24.03 22.66 1.06
C SER A 2 -24.65 21.42 0.42
N GLY A 3 -25.55 21.59 -0.56
CA GLY A 3 -26.17 20.46 -1.28
C GLY A 3 -25.19 19.54 -2.01
N ARG A 4 -23.94 19.98 -2.26
CA ARG A 4 -22.86 19.11 -2.78
C ARG A 4 -22.30 18.19 -1.70
N LEU A 5 -22.07 18.71 -0.49
CA LEU A 5 -21.60 17.91 0.65
C LEU A 5 -22.66 16.88 1.07
N ALA A 6 -23.94 17.25 1.03
CA ALA A 6 -25.04 16.32 1.29
C ALA A 6 -25.06 15.16 0.29
N ARG A 7 -24.99 15.45 -1.02
CA ARG A 7 -24.89 14.41 -2.07
C ARG A 7 -23.69 13.50 -1.88
N ALA A 8 -22.53 14.07 -1.54
CA ALA A 8 -21.33 13.27 -1.27
C ALA A 8 -21.52 12.37 -0.04
N GLY A 9 -22.11 12.89 1.05
CA GLY A 9 -22.42 12.14 2.26
C GLY A 9 -23.36 10.96 2.00
N LEU A 10 -24.47 11.19 1.28
CA LEU A 10 -25.40 10.12 0.90
C LEU A 10 -24.74 9.09 -0.03
N ALA A 11 -23.93 9.54 -1.00
CA ALA A 11 -23.21 8.63 -1.88
C ALA A 11 -22.23 7.72 -1.12
N VAL A 12 -21.59 8.24 -0.06
CA VAL A 12 -20.78 7.44 0.86
C VAL A 12 -21.65 6.46 1.64
N ALA A 13 -22.76 6.92 2.24
CA ALA A 13 -23.68 6.06 2.98
C ALA A 13 -24.20 4.89 2.12
N VAL A 14 -24.58 5.15 0.87
CA VAL A 14 -25.05 4.11 -0.07
C VAL A 14 -23.95 3.07 -0.31
N ARG A 15 -22.70 3.50 -0.46
CA ARG A 15 -21.57 2.57 -0.69
C ARG A 15 -21.30 1.67 0.52
N LEU A 16 -21.69 2.09 1.73
CA LEU A 16 -21.55 1.30 2.95
C LEU A 16 -22.68 0.28 3.14
N LEU A 17 -23.79 0.40 2.41
CA LEU A 17 -24.88 -0.58 2.44
C LEU A 17 -24.54 -1.88 1.68
N PRO A 18 -25.20 -3.01 2.00
CA PRO A 18 -25.12 -4.23 1.22
C PRO A 18 -25.57 -4.02 -0.23
N ASP A 19 -24.92 -4.70 -1.17
CA ASP A 19 -25.09 -4.49 -2.62
C ASP A 19 -26.56 -4.59 -3.08
N ALA A 20 -27.33 -5.51 -2.50
CA ALA A 20 -28.75 -5.71 -2.81
C ALA A 20 -29.64 -4.50 -2.48
N ARG A 21 -29.24 -3.66 -1.53
CA ARG A 21 -30.03 -2.50 -1.08
C ARG A 21 -29.55 -1.17 -1.66
N ARG A 22 -28.36 -1.15 -2.30
CA ARG A 22 -27.73 0.10 -2.73
C ARG A 22 -28.53 0.87 -3.76
N GLU A 23 -29.16 0.19 -4.72
CA GLU A 23 -29.90 0.87 -5.78
C GLU A 23 -31.14 1.55 -5.22
N ARG A 24 -31.94 0.77 -4.48
CA ARG A 24 -33.12 1.27 -3.78
C ARG A 24 -32.81 2.50 -2.91
N TYR A 25 -31.84 2.42 -1.99
CA TYR A 25 -31.50 3.55 -1.12
C TYR A 25 -30.83 4.71 -1.87
N ARG A 26 -30.18 4.47 -3.01
CA ARG A 26 -29.67 5.55 -3.86
C ARG A 26 -30.82 6.36 -4.44
N GLU A 27 -31.84 5.69 -4.93
CA GLU A 27 -33.04 6.33 -5.48
C GLU A 27 -33.85 7.04 -4.39
N GLU A 28 -34.13 6.35 -3.28
CA GLU A 28 -34.86 6.92 -2.13
C GLU A 28 -34.15 8.17 -1.58
N TRP A 29 -32.86 8.07 -1.23
CA TRP A 29 -32.16 9.23 -0.67
C TRP A 29 -31.88 10.35 -1.67
N ALA A 30 -31.85 10.04 -2.97
CA ALA A 30 -31.79 11.07 -4.00
C ALA A 30 -33.13 11.82 -4.10
N ALA A 31 -34.26 11.12 -3.94
CA ALA A 31 -35.58 11.75 -3.85
C ALA A 31 -35.71 12.58 -2.57
N ASP A 32 -35.38 11.99 -1.41
CA ASP A 32 -35.46 12.70 -0.12
C ASP A 32 -34.60 13.96 -0.10
N LEU A 33 -33.43 13.94 -0.74
CA LEU A 33 -32.58 15.13 -0.82
C LEU A 33 -33.19 16.24 -1.71
N ARG A 34 -33.95 15.89 -2.76
CA ARG A 34 -34.66 16.87 -3.59
C ARG A 34 -35.82 17.49 -2.82
N ASP A 35 -36.54 16.69 -2.03
CA ASP A 35 -37.78 17.09 -1.36
C ASP A 35 -37.53 17.67 0.05
N ALA A 36 -36.32 17.52 0.59
CA ALA A 36 -35.92 18.01 1.91
C ALA A 36 -36.30 19.47 2.22
N PRO A 37 -36.13 20.46 1.30
CA PRO A 37 -36.53 21.84 1.57
C PRO A 37 -38.04 22.00 1.77
N ALA A 38 -38.86 21.29 0.98
CA ALA A 38 -40.32 21.34 1.09
C ALA A 38 -40.82 20.65 2.36
N ALA A 39 -40.11 19.60 2.81
CA ALA A 39 -40.40 18.89 4.05
C ALA A 39 -39.86 19.58 5.32
N GLY A 40 -39.15 20.71 5.20
CA GLY A 40 -38.52 21.39 6.33
C GLY A 40 -37.39 20.57 6.99
N VAL A 41 -36.88 19.54 6.32
CA VAL A 41 -35.83 18.65 6.84
C VAL A 41 -34.47 19.21 6.43
N SER A 42 -33.56 19.38 7.39
CA SER A 42 -32.21 19.83 7.06
C SER A 42 -31.43 18.71 6.34
N THR A 43 -30.60 19.08 5.36
CA THR A 43 -29.73 18.12 4.66
C THR A 43 -28.77 17.38 5.61
N ALA A 44 -28.45 17.99 6.77
CA ALA A 44 -27.60 17.36 7.79
C ALA A 44 -28.33 16.23 8.52
N GLN A 45 -29.60 16.44 8.89
CA GLN A 45 -30.45 15.39 9.46
C GLN A 45 -30.66 14.24 8.49
N LEU A 46 -30.84 14.53 7.20
CA LEU A 46 -30.96 13.50 6.16
C LEU A 46 -29.69 12.62 6.10
N VAL A 47 -28.51 13.24 6.03
CA VAL A 47 -27.23 12.51 6.00
C VAL A 47 -27.03 11.72 7.30
N ALA A 48 -27.30 12.31 8.46
CA ALA A 48 -27.21 11.62 9.75
C ALA A 48 -28.16 10.42 9.82
N GLY A 49 -29.41 10.57 9.34
CA GLY A 49 -30.39 9.50 9.24
C GLY A 49 -29.93 8.37 8.32
N ALA A 50 -29.37 8.71 7.15
CA ALA A 50 -28.79 7.74 6.23
C ALA A 50 -27.64 6.93 6.88
N PHE A 51 -26.74 7.59 7.62
CA PHE A 51 -25.71 6.89 8.39
C PHE A 51 -26.30 6.05 9.55
N GLY A 52 -27.37 6.51 10.18
CA GLY A 52 -28.13 5.72 11.16
C GLY A 52 -28.67 4.41 10.55
N VAL A 53 -29.20 4.47 9.33
CA VAL A 53 -29.62 3.27 8.57
C VAL A 53 -28.42 2.36 8.27
N VAL A 54 -27.29 2.92 7.82
CA VAL A 54 -26.06 2.16 7.56
C VAL A 54 -25.53 1.42 8.80
N LEU A 55 -25.62 2.05 9.97
CA LEU A 55 -25.16 1.47 11.24
C LEU A 55 -26.08 0.35 11.73
N ARG A 56 -27.40 0.47 11.48
CA ARG A 56 -28.40 -0.56 11.86
C ARG A 56 -28.59 -1.64 10.81
N ALA A 57 -28.11 -1.44 9.58
CA ALA A 57 -28.26 -2.40 8.51
C ALA A 57 -27.66 -3.76 8.92
N PRO A 58 -28.40 -4.87 8.76
CA PRO A 58 -27.91 -6.19 9.15
C PRO A 58 -26.61 -6.50 8.40
N ARG A 59 -25.58 -6.88 9.15
CA ARG A 59 -24.24 -7.23 8.63
C ARG A 59 -24.02 -8.74 8.56
N SER A 60 -25.13 -9.47 8.49
CA SER A 60 -25.11 -10.93 8.41
C SER A 60 -24.68 -11.39 7.01
N PRO A 61 -24.16 -12.62 6.88
CA PRO A 61 -23.79 -13.18 5.57
C PRO A 61 -24.94 -13.14 4.55
N GLU A 62 -26.17 -13.42 5.01
CA GLU A 62 -27.38 -13.44 4.18
C GLU A 62 -27.67 -12.06 3.58
N ALA A 63 -27.46 -10.98 4.35
CA ALA A 63 -27.65 -9.61 3.87
C ALA A 63 -26.71 -9.24 2.70
N PHE A 64 -25.57 -9.94 2.59
CA PHE A 64 -24.63 -9.80 1.48
C PHE A 64 -24.78 -10.87 0.39
N GLY A 65 -25.69 -11.84 0.56
CA GLY A 65 -25.80 -13.00 -0.32
C GLY A 65 -24.54 -13.88 -0.30
N LEU A 66 -23.85 -13.94 0.85
CA LEU A 66 -22.60 -14.68 1.03
C LEU A 66 -22.76 -15.76 2.10
N THR A 67 -21.94 -16.81 2.03
CA THR A 67 -21.76 -17.73 3.15
C THR A 67 -20.96 -17.07 4.28
N SER A 68 -21.11 -17.56 5.52
CA SER A 68 -20.34 -17.08 6.68
C SER A 68 -18.82 -17.15 6.45
N SER A 69 -18.36 -18.24 5.83
CA SER A 69 -16.94 -18.42 5.48
C SER A 69 -16.47 -17.42 4.42
N ALA A 70 -17.27 -17.13 3.39
CA ALA A 70 -16.94 -16.14 2.38
C ALA A 70 -16.88 -14.71 2.95
N LEU A 71 -17.83 -14.36 3.83
CA LEU A 71 -17.81 -13.07 4.52
C LEU A 71 -16.59 -12.96 5.45
N ALA A 72 -16.28 -14.00 6.21
CA ALA A 72 -15.10 -14.04 7.07
C ALA A 72 -13.79 -13.92 6.28
N GLY A 73 -13.65 -14.66 5.17
CA GLY A 73 -12.49 -14.54 4.28
C GLY A 73 -12.33 -13.13 3.71
N ARG A 74 -13.44 -12.46 3.36
CA ARG A 74 -13.42 -11.05 2.94
C ARG A 74 -12.94 -10.12 4.06
N ARG A 75 -13.42 -10.32 5.29
CA ARG A 75 -12.99 -9.55 6.47
C ARG A 75 -11.50 -9.75 6.76
N LEU A 76 -11.02 -10.98 6.71
CA LEU A 76 -9.61 -11.31 6.92
C LEU A 76 -8.69 -10.62 5.91
N ARG A 77 -9.08 -10.58 4.63
CA ARG A 77 -8.33 -9.84 3.60
C ARG A 77 -8.30 -8.33 3.86
N TRP A 78 -9.41 -7.74 4.33
CA TRP A 78 -9.43 -6.34 4.73
C TRP A 78 -8.56 -6.09 5.97
N ALA A 79 -8.58 -6.99 6.95
CA ALA A 79 -7.68 -6.91 8.10
C ALA A 79 -6.21 -6.90 7.64
N ALA A 80 -5.83 -7.85 6.77
CA ALA A 80 -4.49 -7.91 6.19
C ALA A 80 -4.11 -6.64 5.42
N ALA A 81 -5.05 -6.07 4.64
CA ALA A 81 -4.86 -4.79 3.96
C ALA A 81 -4.59 -3.62 4.92
N TRP A 82 -5.36 -3.52 6.01
CA TRP A 82 -5.15 -2.47 7.01
C TRP A 82 -3.85 -2.65 7.79
N PHE A 83 -3.48 -3.88 8.13
CA PHE A 83 -2.17 -4.16 8.74
C PHE A 83 -1.02 -3.83 7.81
N ALA A 84 -1.10 -4.21 6.53
CA ALA A 84 -0.07 -3.87 5.55
C ALA A 84 0.08 -2.35 5.39
N ALA A 85 -1.03 -1.59 5.45
CA ALA A 85 -1.00 -0.13 5.43
C ALA A 85 -0.34 0.44 6.70
N ALA A 86 -0.69 -0.10 7.88
CA ALA A 86 -0.08 0.30 9.16
C ALA A 86 1.43 0.01 9.19
N VAL A 87 1.86 -1.16 8.72
CA VAL A 87 3.27 -1.54 8.59
C VAL A 87 4.00 -0.61 7.62
N SER A 88 3.40 -0.28 6.48
CA SER A 88 3.98 0.67 5.52
C SER A 88 4.20 2.04 6.14
N LEU A 89 3.23 2.54 6.92
CA LEU A 89 3.35 3.81 7.65
C LEU A 89 4.40 3.74 8.76
N ALA A 90 4.47 2.63 9.49
CA ALA A 90 5.45 2.41 10.55
C ALA A 90 6.87 2.37 10.00
N LEU A 91 7.10 1.60 8.93
CA LEU A 91 8.39 1.55 8.23
C LEU A 91 8.75 2.93 7.66
N GLY A 92 7.80 3.60 7.01
CA GLY A 92 8.00 4.97 6.51
C GLY A 92 8.46 5.90 7.62
N SER A 93 7.75 5.91 8.75
CA SER A 93 8.13 6.71 9.92
C SER A 93 9.52 6.33 10.46
N PHE A 94 9.84 5.04 10.54
CA PHE A 94 11.13 4.56 11.00
C PHE A 94 12.27 5.12 10.13
N PHE A 95 12.18 4.98 8.81
CA PHE A 95 13.21 5.48 7.87
C PHE A 95 13.24 7.01 7.74
N LEU A 96 12.14 7.70 8.08
CA LEU A 96 12.11 9.16 8.15
C LEU A 96 12.70 9.72 9.46
N THR A 97 12.88 8.89 10.49
CA THR A 97 13.35 9.33 11.82
C THR A 97 14.65 10.14 11.76
N PRO A 98 15.71 9.74 11.02
CA PRO A 98 16.96 10.51 10.94
C PRO A 98 16.76 11.95 10.45
N PHE A 99 15.74 12.22 9.64
CA PHE A 99 15.43 13.55 9.11
C PHE A 99 14.55 14.38 10.06
N THR A 100 13.91 13.75 11.04
CA THR A 100 12.96 14.39 11.96
C THR A 100 13.48 14.51 13.38
N ALA A 101 14.46 13.70 13.77
CA ALA A 101 15.08 13.72 15.08
C ALA A 101 15.91 15.01 15.27
N GLY A 102 15.54 15.83 16.26
CA GLY A 102 16.27 17.06 16.61
C GLY A 102 15.92 18.32 15.81
N GLY A 103 14.95 18.26 14.89
CA GLY A 103 14.48 19.42 14.11
C GLY A 103 13.04 19.84 14.42
N ALA A 104 12.55 20.90 13.73
CA ALA A 104 11.17 21.43 13.85
C ALA A 104 10.06 20.39 13.55
N PHE A 105 10.42 19.20 13.07
CA PHE A 105 9.53 18.11 12.73
C PHE A 105 9.50 16.97 13.77
N GLY A 106 10.13 17.12 14.94
CA GLY A 106 10.11 16.10 15.99
C GLY A 106 8.71 15.69 16.46
N GLU A 107 7.75 16.62 16.47
CA GLU A 107 6.34 16.33 16.75
C GLU A 107 5.65 15.50 15.64
N VAL A 108 6.20 15.50 14.41
CA VAL A 108 5.63 14.72 13.30
C VAL A 108 5.78 13.23 13.58
N GLY A 109 6.89 12.80 14.20
CA GLY A 109 7.12 11.39 14.56
C GLY A 109 6.03 10.83 15.48
N SER A 110 5.71 11.55 16.56
CA SER A 110 4.66 11.12 17.50
C SER A 110 3.27 11.12 16.87
N ARG A 111 2.95 12.12 16.04
CA ARG A 111 1.69 12.19 15.28
C ARG A 111 1.56 11.05 14.27
N VAL A 112 2.64 10.68 13.58
CA VAL A 112 2.64 9.54 12.65
C VAL A 112 2.44 8.23 13.40
N MET A 113 3.03 8.05 14.59
CA MET A 113 2.77 6.87 15.42
C MET A 113 1.31 6.75 15.86
N VAL A 114 0.65 7.87 16.15
CA VAL A 114 -0.81 7.88 16.39
C VAL A 114 -1.57 7.42 15.15
N VAL A 115 -1.22 7.92 13.97
CA VAL A 115 -1.85 7.47 12.71
C VAL A 115 -1.61 5.97 12.46
N VAL A 116 -0.39 5.48 12.68
CA VAL A 116 -0.04 4.05 12.60
C VAL A 116 -0.92 3.23 13.54
N ALA A 117 -1.04 3.65 14.81
CA ALA A 117 -1.86 2.98 15.80
C ALA A 117 -3.34 2.96 15.41
N LEU A 118 -3.88 4.07 14.89
CA LEU A 118 -5.27 4.16 14.43
C LEU A 118 -5.52 3.23 13.22
N VAL A 119 -4.65 3.26 12.21
CA VAL A 119 -4.74 2.41 11.01
C VAL A 119 -4.60 0.94 11.39
N GLY A 120 -3.67 0.60 12.28
CA GLY A 120 -3.50 -0.75 12.84
C GLY A 120 -4.71 -1.19 13.65
N GLY A 121 -5.30 -0.30 14.44
CA GLY A 121 -6.52 -0.53 15.21
C GLY A 121 -7.71 -0.90 14.32
N VAL A 122 -7.87 -0.24 13.18
CA VAL A 122 -8.88 -0.63 12.17
C VAL A 122 -8.63 -2.05 11.67
N GLY A 123 -7.37 -2.44 11.43
CA GLY A 123 -6.98 -3.81 11.08
C GLY A 123 -7.39 -4.83 12.15
N LEU A 124 -7.16 -4.53 13.43
CA LEU A 124 -7.56 -5.37 14.56
C LEU A 124 -9.08 -5.56 14.64
N VAL A 125 -9.86 -4.50 14.40
CA VAL A 125 -11.32 -4.58 14.35
C VAL A 125 -11.79 -5.52 13.23
N TRP A 126 -11.19 -5.43 12.04
CA TRP A 126 -11.52 -6.34 10.93
C TRP A 126 -11.11 -7.79 11.23
N LEU A 127 -9.97 -8.01 11.88
CA LEU A 127 -9.50 -9.33 12.29
C LEU A 127 -10.45 -9.96 13.32
N ALA A 128 -10.80 -9.21 14.36
CA ALA A 128 -11.78 -9.62 15.36
C ALA A 128 -13.11 -9.99 14.70
N ALA A 129 -13.62 -9.14 13.80
CA ALA A 129 -14.86 -9.40 13.07
C ALA A 129 -14.79 -10.62 12.14
N ALA A 130 -13.61 -10.95 11.61
CA ALA A 130 -13.38 -12.14 10.80
C ALA A 130 -13.42 -13.41 11.68
N VAL A 131 -12.61 -13.44 12.74
CA VAL A 131 -12.54 -14.55 13.70
C VAL A 131 -13.91 -14.81 14.33
N HIS A 132 -14.59 -13.76 14.77
CA HIS A 132 -15.92 -13.84 15.35
C HIS A 132 -16.97 -14.43 14.38
N GLY A 133 -16.82 -14.17 13.08
CA GLY A 133 -17.66 -14.75 12.03
C GLY A 133 -17.33 -16.21 11.70
N LEU A 134 -16.05 -16.60 11.72
CA LEU A 134 -15.62 -18.00 11.55
C LEU A 134 -16.14 -18.89 12.69
N LEU A 135 -16.25 -18.32 13.88
CA LEU A 135 -16.73 -19.02 15.07
C LEU A 135 -18.24 -18.90 15.26
N ALA A 136 -19.02 -18.50 14.24
CA ALA A 136 -20.45 -18.24 14.37
C ALA A 136 -21.27 -19.43 14.92
N SER A 137 -20.83 -20.67 14.67
CA SER A 137 -21.44 -21.91 15.19
C SER A 137 -21.09 -22.22 16.65
N ARG A 138 -20.23 -21.44 17.29
CA ARG A 138 -19.77 -21.64 18.67
C ARG A 138 -20.54 -20.75 19.65
N GLY A 139 -20.52 -21.10 20.93
CA GLY A 139 -21.13 -20.31 22.00
C GLY A 139 -20.55 -18.89 22.08
N ALA A 140 -21.40 -17.92 22.46
CA ALA A 140 -21.04 -16.50 22.47
C ALA A 140 -19.79 -16.20 23.33
N GLY A 141 -19.65 -16.84 24.50
CA GLY A 141 -18.50 -16.67 25.38
C GLY A 141 -17.17 -17.07 24.71
N LEU A 142 -17.11 -18.27 24.12
CA LEU A 142 -15.92 -18.74 23.40
C LEU A 142 -15.58 -17.84 22.21
N ARG A 143 -16.58 -17.40 21.45
CA ARG A 143 -16.39 -16.49 20.31
C ARG A 143 -15.72 -15.19 20.72
N TRP A 144 -16.20 -14.57 21.79
CA TRP A 144 -15.64 -13.32 22.31
C TRP A 144 -14.25 -13.52 22.89
N ALA A 145 -14.05 -14.56 23.70
CA ALA A 145 -12.75 -14.89 24.29
C ALA A 145 -11.68 -15.09 23.21
N VAL A 146 -11.96 -15.89 22.18
CA VAL A 146 -11.00 -16.14 21.09
C VAL A 146 -10.76 -14.89 20.24
N SER A 147 -11.80 -14.11 19.93
CA SER A 147 -11.64 -12.88 19.13
C SER A 147 -10.78 -11.85 19.87
N LEU A 148 -11.00 -11.67 21.17
CA LEU A 148 -10.22 -10.77 22.02
C LEU A 148 -8.79 -11.27 22.18
N GLY A 149 -8.60 -12.58 22.44
CA GLY A 149 -7.28 -13.20 22.54
C GLY A 149 -6.45 -13.01 21.28
N VAL A 150 -7.05 -13.20 20.09
CA VAL A 150 -6.37 -12.93 18.81
C VAL A 150 -5.94 -11.46 18.71
N VAL A 151 -6.82 -10.50 19.04
CA VAL A 151 -6.47 -9.07 19.00
C VAL A 151 -5.30 -8.75 19.94
N LEU A 152 -5.35 -9.24 21.18
CA LEU A 152 -4.33 -8.99 22.20
C LEU A 152 -2.98 -9.60 21.82
N LEU A 153 -2.97 -10.79 21.21
CA LEU A 153 -1.74 -11.47 20.78
C LEU A 153 -1.19 -10.93 19.46
N THR A 154 -2.02 -10.33 18.60
CA THR A 154 -1.59 -9.87 17.27
C THR A 154 -0.52 -8.78 17.36
N VAL A 155 -0.67 -7.79 18.26
CA VAL A 155 0.28 -6.68 18.38
C VAL A 155 1.69 -7.17 18.75
N PRO A 156 1.90 -7.93 19.86
CA PRO A 156 3.23 -8.40 20.21
C PRO A 156 3.80 -9.39 19.18
N VAL A 157 2.96 -10.24 18.57
CA VAL A 157 3.42 -11.16 17.51
C VAL A 157 3.89 -10.39 16.28
N VAL A 158 3.15 -9.38 15.82
CA VAL A 158 3.56 -8.55 14.67
C VAL A 158 4.84 -7.79 14.99
N ALA A 159 4.98 -7.23 16.20
CA ALA A 159 6.21 -6.58 16.64
C ALA A 159 7.41 -7.54 16.63
N MET A 160 7.25 -8.72 17.23
CA MET A 160 8.30 -9.76 17.27
C MET A 160 8.67 -10.22 15.85
N LEU A 161 7.68 -10.48 14.99
CA LEU A 161 7.92 -10.88 13.60
C LEU A 161 8.64 -9.78 12.81
N THR A 162 8.32 -8.51 13.05
CA THR A 162 9.00 -7.39 12.37
C THR A 162 10.49 -7.37 12.69
N VAL A 163 10.88 -7.62 13.95
CA VAL A 163 12.28 -7.71 14.37
C VAL A 163 12.94 -8.98 13.84
N ALA A 164 12.27 -10.13 13.99
CA ALA A 164 12.81 -11.43 13.57
C ALA A 164 12.98 -11.54 12.04
N LEU A 165 12.20 -10.79 11.26
CA LEU A 165 12.27 -10.80 9.81
C LEU A 165 13.36 -9.90 9.22
N VAL A 166 14.07 -9.09 10.01
CA VAL A 166 15.12 -8.19 9.47
C VAL A 166 16.15 -8.93 8.59
N PRO A 167 16.69 -10.12 8.97
CA PRO A 167 17.59 -10.88 8.09
C PRO A 167 16.89 -11.38 6.82
N ALA A 168 15.65 -11.85 6.94
CA ALA A 168 14.83 -12.27 5.79
C ALA A 168 14.47 -11.09 4.87
N MET A 169 14.38 -9.87 5.41
CA MET A 169 14.17 -8.64 4.66
C MET A 169 15.40 -8.26 3.83
N MET A 170 16.62 -8.63 4.25
CA MET A 170 17.81 -8.39 3.41
C MET A 170 17.80 -9.29 2.18
N LEU A 171 17.60 -10.60 2.35
CA LEU A 171 17.50 -11.53 1.23
C LEU A 171 16.26 -11.23 0.36
N GLY A 172 15.10 -11.02 0.99
CA GLY A 172 13.86 -10.68 0.32
C GLY A 172 13.93 -9.32 -0.38
N GLY A 173 14.67 -8.36 0.18
CA GLY A 173 14.88 -7.03 -0.39
C GLY A 173 15.74 -7.07 -1.65
N MET A 174 16.78 -7.92 -1.66
CA MET A 174 17.58 -8.17 -2.86
C MET A 174 16.75 -8.83 -3.97
N LEU A 175 15.85 -9.74 -3.62
CA LEU A 175 15.01 -10.46 -4.59
C LEU A 175 13.66 -9.78 -4.88
N ALA A 176 13.40 -8.59 -4.31
CA ALA A 176 12.11 -7.92 -4.37
C ALA A 176 11.67 -7.61 -5.82
N GLY A 177 12.61 -7.23 -6.69
CA GLY A 177 12.34 -7.02 -8.10
C GLY A 177 11.84 -8.28 -8.80
N ALA A 178 12.52 -9.41 -8.61
CA ALA A 178 12.12 -10.71 -9.16
C ALA A 178 10.77 -11.18 -8.59
N ALA A 179 10.56 -11.05 -7.28
CA ALA A 179 9.28 -11.38 -6.64
C ALA A 179 8.14 -10.52 -7.19
N THR A 180 8.39 -9.24 -7.49
CA THR A 180 7.39 -8.32 -8.07
C THR A 180 7.02 -8.72 -9.50
N VAL A 181 7.97 -9.24 -10.29
CA VAL A 181 7.68 -9.81 -11.62
C VAL A 181 6.71 -10.98 -11.50
N VAL A 182 7.00 -11.93 -10.60
CA VAL A 182 6.13 -13.09 -10.35
C VAL A 182 4.75 -12.63 -9.88
N PHE A 183 4.70 -11.68 -8.95
CA PHE A 183 3.45 -11.08 -8.47
C PHE A 183 2.64 -10.45 -9.61
N ALA A 184 3.27 -9.63 -10.45
CA ALA A 184 2.61 -8.97 -11.59
C ALA A 184 1.99 -10.00 -12.55
N TRP A 185 2.67 -11.13 -12.73
CA TRP A 185 2.21 -12.23 -13.58
C TRP A 185 1.07 -13.04 -12.95
N ALA A 186 1.14 -13.28 -11.63
CA ALA A 186 0.20 -14.09 -10.86
C ALA A 186 -1.11 -13.35 -10.52
N LEU A 187 -1.14 -12.01 -10.62
CA LEU A 187 -2.37 -11.25 -10.40
C LEU A 187 -3.51 -11.79 -11.28
N PRO A 188 -4.71 -12.06 -10.75
CA PRO A 188 -5.83 -12.53 -11.55
C PRO A 188 -6.26 -11.47 -12.56
N ALA A 189 -6.73 -11.92 -13.73
CA ALA A 189 -7.32 -11.01 -14.71
C ALA A 189 -8.58 -10.43 -14.09
N ALA A 190 -8.76 -9.11 -14.13
CA ALA A 190 -9.88 -8.50 -13.43
C ALA A 190 -11.20 -9.05 -14.01
N THR A 191 -12.05 -9.53 -13.11
CA THR A 191 -13.21 -10.38 -13.40
C THR A 191 -14.42 -9.66 -14.01
N ASP A 192 -14.40 -8.33 -14.13
CA ASP A 192 -15.57 -7.55 -14.53
C ASP A 192 -15.24 -6.57 -15.68
N PRO A 193 -15.49 -6.97 -16.95
CA PRO A 193 -15.27 -6.14 -18.12
C PRO A 193 -16.36 -5.05 -18.32
N GLU A 194 -17.58 -5.24 -17.82
CA GLU A 194 -18.67 -4.25 -17.98
C GLU A 194 -18.41 -3.00 -17.13
N ARG A 195 -17.96 -3.19 -15.89
CA ARG A 195 -17.56 -2.09 -15.02
C ARG A 195 -16.37 -1.31 -15.57
N ARG A 196 -15.58 -1.87 -16.51
CA ARG A 196 -14.53 -1.14 -17.23
C ARG A 196 -15.08 -0.18 -18.27
N ARG A 197 -16.17 -0.53 -18.95
CA ARG A 197 -16.78 0.31 -19.98
C ARG A 197 -17.40 1.56 -19.38
N THR A 198 -18.03 1.43 -18.21
CA THR A 198 -18.78 2.53 -17.60
C THR A 198 -17.90 3.50 -16.80
N TRP A 199 -16.83 3.01 -16.15
CA TRP A 199 -15.93 3.85 -15.34
C TRP A 199 -14.45 3.47 -15.55
N PRO A 200 -13.84 3.83 -16.70
CA PRO A 200 -12.43 3.57 -16.93
C PRO A 200 -11.60 4.43 -15.99
N GLY A 201 -10.85 3.80 -15.09
CA GLY A 201 -9.84 4.47 -14.26
C GLY A 201 -8.68 5.00 -15.12
N LEU A 202 -7.88 5.91 -14.57
CA LEU A 202 -6.77 6.57 -15.28
C LEU A 202 -5.89 5.62 -16.13
N PRO A 203 -5.41 4.46 -15.62
CA PRO A 203 -4.62 3.54 -16.44
C PRO A 203 -5.36 3.04 -17.69
N ALA A 204 -6.66 2.78 -17.56
CA ALA A 204 -7.47 2.31 -18.69
C ALA A 204 -7.71 3.42 -19.72
N ARG A 205 -7.78 4.69 -19.29
CA ARG A 205 -7.94 5.86 -20.18
C ARG A 205 -6.66 6.16 -20.96
N LEU A 206 -5.50 6.04 -20.32
CA LEU A 206 -4.18 6.20 -20.96
C LEU A 206 -3.88 5.05 -21.94
N GLY A 207 -4.51 3.89 -21.74
CA GLY A 207 -4.24 2.69 -22.51
C GLY A 207 -3.02 1.93 -22.00
N THR A 208 -2.91 0.67 -22.42
CA THR A 208 -1.86 -0.24 -21.94
C THR A 208 -0.46 0.24 -22.30
N ARG A 209 -0.23 0.74 -23.52
CA ARG A 209 1.11 1.15 -23.98
C ARG A 209 1.65 2.35 -23.19
N ALA A 210 0.86 3.41 -23.05
CA ALA A 210 1.26 4.59 -22.27
C ALA A 210 1.47 4.24 -20.79
N THR A 211 0.57 3.43 -20.22
CA THR A 211 0.74 2.96 -18.83
C THR A 211 2.00 2.11 -18.67
N ALA A 212 2.33 1.28 -19.66
CA ALA A 212 3.55 0.48 -19.67
C ALA A 212 4.80 1.35 -19.78
N LEU A 213 4.78 2.39 -20.60
CA LEU A 213 5.91 3.32 -20.71
C LEU A 213 6.13 4.07 -19.39
N VAL A 214 5.07 4.61 -18.78
CA VAL A 214 5.15 5.26 -17.46
C VAL A 214 5.65 4.27 -16.41
N GLY A 215 5.13 3.04 -16.40
CA GLY A 215 5.60 1.99 -15.49
C GLY A 215 7.08 1.68 -15.67
N ALA A 216 7.57 1.57 -16.92
CA ALA A 216 8.97 1.32 -17.20
C ALA A 216 9.87 2.46 -16.70
N ILE A 217 9.49 3.72 -16.97
CA ILE A 217 10.20 4.91 -16.50
C ILE A 217 10.25 4.94 -14.97
N VAL A 218 9.13 4.68 -14.30
CA VAL A 218 9.06 4.69 -12.84
C VAL A 218 9.93 3.59 -12.23
N VAL A 219 9.92 2.38 -12.79
CA VAL A 219 10.70 1.24 -12.25
C VAL A 219 12.19 1.41 -12.53
N LEU A 220 12.59 1.63 -13.78
CA LEU A 220 13.99 1.76 -14.16
C LEU A 220 14.59 3.06 -13.63
N GLY A 221 13.86 4.17 -13.77
CA GLY A 221 14.25 5.46 -13.22
C GLY A 221 14.32 5.43 -11.71
N GLY A 222 13.35 4.81 -11.03
CA GLY A 222 13.37 4.65 -9.57
C GLY A 222 14.58 3.85 -9.08
N ALA A 223 14.90 2.73 -9.73
CA ALA A 223 16.07 1.92 -9.38
C ALA A 223 17.39 2.66 -9.64
N ALA A 224 17.49 3.38 -10.77
CA ALA A 224 18.65 4.20 -11.10
C ALA A 224 18.83 5.36 -10.10
N VAL A 225 17.75 6.07 -9.76
CA VAL A 225 17.73 7.13 -8.75
C VAL A 225 18.14 6.57 -7.39
N GLY A 226 17.69 5.37 -7.01
CA GLY A 226 18.14 4.69 -5.81
C GLY A 226 19.63 4.38 -5.82
N ALA A 227 20.17 3.88 -6.93
CA ALA A 227 21.61 3.63 -7.06
C ALA A 227 22.44 4.92 -6.98
N VAL A 228 22.02 5.99 -7.66
CA VAL A 228 22.68 7.31 -7.58
C VAL A 228 22.57 7.88 -6.18
N HIS A 229 21.43 7.70 -5.51
CA HIS A 229 21.27 8.09 -4.12
C HIS A 229 22.30 7.39 -3.22
N ILE A 230 22.44 6.06 -3.34
CA ILE A 230 23.37 5.26 -2.54
C ILE A 230 24.83 5.62 -2.84
N LEU A 231 25.19 5.80 -4.11
CA LEU A 231 26.59 5.91 -4.56
C LEU A 231 27.08 7.34 -4.76
N VAL A 232 26.21 8.35 -4.67
CA VAL A 232 26.58 9.74 -4.97
C VAL A 232 25.98 10.68 -3.95
N TRP A 233 24.66 10.80 -3.90
CA TRP A 233 24.02 11.86 -3.11
C TRP A 233 24.14 11.63 -1.60
N ASN A 234 24.01 10.39 -1.14
CA ASN A 234 24.14 10.07 0.27
C ASN A 234 25.59 10.24 0.77
N PRO A 235 26.64 9.72 0.09
CA PRO A 235 28.03 10.00 0.46
C PRO A 235 28.35 11.50 0.55
N LEU A 236 27.97 12.28 -0.47
CA LEU A 236 28.18 13.74 -0.48
C LEU A 236 27.44 14.47 0.64
N SER A 237 26.28 13.96 1.06
CA SER A 237 25.52 14.54 2.17
C SER A 237 26.10 14.18 3.54
N LYS A 238 26.72 13.00 3.66
CA LYS A 238 27.34 12.52 4.91
C LYS A 238 28.66 13.19 5.22
N VAL A 239 29.44 13.52 4.20
CA VAL A 239 30.79 14.09 4.36
C VAL A 239 30.85 15.43 3.62
N PRO A 240 30.15 16.46 4.13
CA PRO A 240 30.13 17.76 3.48
C PRO A 240 31.54 18.37 3.44
N GLY A 241 31.90 18.95 2.30
CA GLY A 241 33.20 19.61 2.10
C GLY A 241 34.24 18.77 1.36
N LEU A 242 33.99 17.48 1.13
CA LEU A 242 34.83 16.64 0.26
C LEU A 242 34.14 16.34 -1.07
N ALA A 243 34.94 16.25 -2.13
CA ALA A 243 34.47 15.73 -3.41
C ALA A 243 34.30 14.20 -3.34
N LEU A 244 33.40 13.64 -4.16
CA LEU A 244 33.14 12.19 -4.16
C LEU A 244 34.39 11.31 -4.37
N PRO A 245 35.35 11.66 -5.27
CA PRO A 245 36.58 10.88 -5.42
C PRO A 245 37.45 10.90 -4.15
N GLU A 246 37.48 12.01 -3.41
CA GLU A 246 38.24 12.14 -2.15
C GLU A 246 37.62 11.29 -1.05
N ILE A 247 36.28 11.24 -0.99
CA ILE A 247 35.54 10.37 -0.07
C ILE A 247 35.96 8.91 -0.32
N TYR A 248 35.90 8.45 -1.57
CA TYR A 248 36.25 7.07 -1.91
C TYR A 248 37.74 6.74 -1.77
N ALA A 249 38.63 7.70 -2.03
CA ALA A 249 40.06 7.53 -1.77
C ALA A 249 40.32 7.34 -0.27
N GLN A 250 39.79 8.24 0.57
CA GLN A 250 39.95 8.14 2.03
C GLN A 250 39.28 6.89 2.63
N MET A 251 38.17 6.43 2.06
CA MET A 251 37.57 5.14 2.42
C MET A 251 38.53 3.98 2.13
N ALA A 252 39.14 3.95 0.95
CA ALA A 252 40.11 2.93 0.59
C ALA A 252 41.35 2.97 1.51
N ASP A 253 41.87 4.17 1.82
CA ASP A 253 43.00 4.36 2.73
C ASP A 253 42.72 3.85 4.16
N ARG A 254 41.44 3.83 4.57
CA ARG A 254 40.97 3.33 5.87
C ARG A 254 40.52 1.86 5.85
N GLY A 255 40.76 1.14 4.75
CA GLY A 255 40.39 -0.27 4.64
C GLY A 255 38.91 -0.53 4.33
N GLU A 256 38.17 0.50 3.92
CA GLU A 256 36.74 0.47 3.61
C GLU A 256 36.48 0.71 2.11
N PRO A 257 37.08 -0.04 1.16
CA PRO A 257 36.98 0.28 -0.26
C PRO A 257 35.53 0.30 -0.75
N ALA A 258 35.17 1.31 -1.55
CA ALA A 258 33.80 1.48 -2.05
C ALA A 258 33.36 0.39 -3.05
N GLY A 259 34.30 -0.36 -3.65
CA GLY A 259 34.03 -1.33 -4.72
C GLY A 259 33.00 -2.42 -4.34
N PRO A 260 33.21 -3.20 -3.27
CA PRO A 260 32.25 -4.19 -2.80
C PRO A 260 30.86 -3.60 -2.48
N ALA A 261 30.82 -2.45 -1.80
CA ALA A 261 29.58 -1.76 -1.48
C ALA A 261 28.83 -1.29 -2.74
N ALA A 262 29.58 -0.77 -3.74
CA ALA A 262 29.03 -0.37 -5.02
C ALA A 262 28.45 -1.56 -5.80
N ALA A 263 29.15 -2.71 -5.80
CA ALA A 263 28.64 -3.93 -6.42
C ALA A 263 27.30 -4.36 -5.81
N TYR A 264 27.16 -4.26 -4.49
CA TYR A 264 25.92 -4.60 -3.79
C TYR A 264 24.74 -3.69 -4.20
N ALA A 265 24.98 -2.37 -4.26
CA ALA A 265 23.98 -1.40 -4.71
C ALA A 265 23.56 -1.62 -6.17
N LEU A 266 24.52 -1.97 -7.04
CA LEU A 266 24.24 -2.24 -8.45
C LEU A 266 23.49 -3.56 -8.64
N VAL A 267 23.84 -4.62 -7.90
CA VAL A 267 23.09 -5.88 -7.90
C VAL A 267 21.64 -5.65 -7.47
N TRP A 268 21.44 -4.90 -6.39
CA TRP A 268 20.11 -4.49 -5.95
C TRP A 268 19.32 -3.74 -7.04
N ALA A 269 19.93 -2.74 -7.67
CA ALA A 269 19.26 -1.98 -8.72
C ALA A 269 18.95 -2.86 -9.94
N ALA A 270 19.85 -3.78 -10.28
CA ALA A 270 19.70 -4.70 -11.40
C ALA A 270 18.53 -5.69 -11.21
N THR A 271 18.15 -6.04 -9.98
CA THR A 271 17.01 -6.96 -9.76
C THR A 271 15.67 -6.37 -10.18
N TRP A 272 15.58 -5.04 -10.32
CA TRP A 272 14.40 -4.33 -10.84
C TRP A 272 14.35 -4.23 -12.36
N ALA A 273 15.50 -4.39 -13.03
CA ALA A 273 15.59 -4.25 -14.48
C ALA A 273 14.67 -5.19 -15.27
N PRO A 274 14.51 -6.49 -14.92
CA PRO A 274 13.59 -7.39 -15.63
C PRO A 274 12.14 -6.87 -15.66
N LEU A 275 11.65 -6.28 -14.57
CA LEU A 275 10.30 -5.72 -14.51
C LEU A 275 10.16 -4.49 -15.40
N GLY A 276 11.13 -3.58 -15.32
CA GLY A 276 11.14 -2.37 -16.14
C GLY A 276 11.24 -2.68 -17.64
N LEU A 277 12.08 -3.63 -18.01
CA LEU A 277 12.22 -4.11 -19.39
C LEU A 277 10.95 -4.83 -19.89
N LEU A 278 10.28 -5.59 -19.02
CA LEU A 278 8.98 -6.20 -19.35
C LEU A 278 7.91 -5.14 -19.68
N PHE A 279 7.87 -4.06 -18.90
CA PHE A 279 6.97 -2.94 -19.18
C PHE A 279 7.36 -2.18 -20.44
N LEU A 280 8.66 -1.95 -20.66
CA LEU A 280 9.14 -1.30 -21.88
C LEU A 280 8.80 -2.12 -23.12
N ALA A 281 9.01 -3.44 -23.09
CA ALA A 281 8.61 -4.35 -24.16
C ALA A 281 7.10 -4.29 -24.42
N THR A 282 6.29 -4.21 -23.37
CA THR A 282 4.83 -4.05 -23.49
C THR A 282 4.43 -2.69 -24.08
N ALA A 283 5.18 -1.63 -23.80
CA ALA A 283 4.96 -0.31 -24.38
C ALA A 283 5.24 -0.28 -25.89
N VAL A 284 6.36 -0.88 -26.31
CA VAL A 284 6.82 -0.89 -27.71
C VAL A 284 6.01 -1.87 -28.55
N VAL A 285 5.95 -3.14 -28.14
CA VAL A 285 5.31 -4.21 -28.95
C VAL A 285 3.79 -4.18 -28.78
N GLY A 286 3.30 -3.69 -27.64
CA GLY A 286 1.90 -3.80 -27.23
C GLY A 286 1.57 -5.13 -26.55
N ASN A 287 0.30 -5.28 -26.21
CA ASN A 287 -0.26 -6.51 -25.63
C ASN A 287 -0.46 -7.54 -26.76
N ARG A 288 0.55 -8.38 -27.00
CA ARG A 288 0.52 -9.48 -27.98
C ARG A 288 1.19 -10.72 -27.39
N GLY A 289 0.84 -11.90 -27.89
CA GLY A 289 1.36 -13.18 -27.40
C GLY A 289 1.22 -13.34 -25.88
N THR A 290 2.31 -13.67 -25.20
CA THR A 290 2.39 -13.81 -23.74
C THR A 290 2.11 -12.50 -22.99
N LEU A 291 2.42 -11.34 -23.58
CA LEU A 291 2.17 -10.01 -23.00
C LEU A 291 0.69 -9.61 -22.98
N ARG A 292 -0.21 -10.38 -23.63
CA ARG A 292 -1.66 -10.14 -23.54
C ARG A 292 -2.19 -10.16 -22.10
N ARG A 293 -1.46 -10.83 -21.20
CA ARG A 293 -1.77 -10.88 -19.77
C ARG A 293 -1.54 -9.55 -19.05
N LEU A 294 -0.70 -8.66 -19.58
CA LEU A 294 -0.36 -7.36 -18.99
C LEU A 294 -1.31 -6.28 -19.49
N ASP A 295 -2.44 -6.12 -18.78
CA ASP A 295 -3.31 -4.96 -18.98
C ASP A 295 -2.82 -3.72 -18.22
N ALA A 296 -3.29 -2.54 -18.60
CA ALA A 296 -2.90 -1.27 -17.98
C ALA A 296 -3.07 -1.28 -16.44
N ARG A 297 -4.08 -1.95 -15.89
CA ARG A 297 -4.31 -1.98 -14.44
C ARG A 297 -3.29 -2.86 -13.73
N ARG A 298 -2.96 -4.03 -14.28
CA ARG A 298 -1.92 -4.91 -13.74
C ARG A 298 -0.57 -4.21 -13.74
N ILE A 299 -0.23 -3.54 -14.84
CA ILE A 299 0.99 -2.74 -14.95
C ILE A 299 1.02 -1.64 -13.90
N ALA A 300 -0.06 -0.85 -13.77
CA ALA A 300 -0.13 0.22 -12.77
C ALA A 300 0.02 -0.32 -11.33
N ARG A 301 -0.62 -1.46 -11.01
CA ARG A 301 -0.51 -2.10 -9.68
C ARG A 301 0.91 -2.60 -9.42
N ALA A 302 1.50 -3.29 -10.39
CA ALA A 302 2.86 -3.78 -10.28
C ALA A 302 3.88 -2.64 -10.21
N SER A 303 3.64 -1.52 -10.90
CA SER A 303 4.46 -0.30 -10.79
C SER A 303 4.37 0.30 -9.38
N LEU A 304 3.18 0.35 -8.76
CA LEU A 304 3.03 0.80 -7.37
C LEU A 304 3.74 -0.12 -6.37
N VAL A 305 3.66 -1.45 -6.59
CA VAL A 305 4.42 -2.43 -5.78
C VAL A 305 5.91 -2.23 -5.95
N ALA A 306 6.37 -1.94 -7.17
CA ALA A 306 7.77 -1.65 -7.44
C ALA A 306 8.23 -0.35 -6.78
N VAL A 307 7.44 0.73 -6.80
CA VAL A 307 7.77 1.98 -6.08
C VAL A 307 7.90 1.73 -4.58
N PHE A 308 6.95 1.00 -3.99
CA PHE A 308 7.02 0.57 -2.59
C PHE A 308 8.29 -0.24 -2.32
N GLY A 309 8.56 -1.25 -3.15
CA GLY A 309 9.72 -2.11 -3.01
C GLY A 309 11.04 -1.36 -3.17
N ILE A 310 11.22 -0.57 -4.22
CA ILE A 310 12.43 0.22 -4.47
C ILE A 310 12.72 1.13 -3.27
N GLY A 311 11.77 1.95 -2.83
CA GLY A 311 12.05 2.90 -1.73
C GLY A 311 12.25 2.22 -0.37
N PHE A 312 11.64 1.06 -0.10
CA PHE A 312 11.86 0.32 1.15
C PHE A 312 12.96 -0.73 1.10
N THR A 313 13.49 -1.11 -0.06
CA THR A 313 14.62 -2.04 -0.15
C THR A 313 15.92 -1.37 -0.56
N GLN A 314 15.89 -0.08 -0.93
CA GLN A 314 17.11 0.67 -1.17
C GLN A 314 18.02 0.75 0.06
N TRP A 315 17.49 0.75 1.29
CA TRP A 315 18.34 0.72 2.49
C TRP A 315 19.14 -0.58 2.57
N VAL A 316 18.60 -1.69 2.03
CA VAL A 316 19.33 -2.95 1.93
C VAL A 316 20.48 -2.75 0.94
N GLY A 317 20.20 -2.29 -0.28
CA GLY A 317 21.22 -2.03 -1.30
C GLY A 317 22.29 -1.03 -0.86
N GLY A 318 21.92 -0.06 -0.01
CA GLY A 318 22.82 0.96 0.52
C GLY A 318 23.49 0.61 1.85
N PHE A 319 23.14 -0.51 2.49
CA PHE A 319 23.59 -0.82 3.85
C PHE A 319 25.11 -0.89 3.95
N SER A 320 25.75 -1.64 3.05
CA SER A 320 27.21 -1.79 3.02
C SER A 320 27.91 -0.44 2.79
N MET A 321 27.44 0.37 1.84
CA MET A 321 28.03 1.69 1.58
C MET A 321 27.84 2.63 2.78
N GLY A 322 26.67 2.58 3.40
CA GLY A 322 26.35 3.37 4.58
C GLY A 322 27.29 3.10 5.75
N MET A 323 27.55 1.81 6.03
CA MET A 323 28.48 1.37 7.08
C MET A 323 29.93 1.71 6.75
N SER A 324 30.41 1.43 5.53
CA SER A 324 31.79 1.76 5.16
C SER A 324 32.10 3.26 5.26
N ILE A 325 31.14 4.13 4.94
CA ILE A 325 31.31 5.59 5.16
C ILE A 325 31.28 5.94 6.66
N ALA A 326 30.39 5.29 7.43
CA ALA A 326 30.31 5.49 8.88
C ALA A 326 31.64 5.15 9.55
N ASP A 327 32.24 4.02 9.20
CA ASP A 327 33.49 3.53 9.77
C ASP A 327 34.69 4.39 9.30
N ALA A 328 34.69 4.84 8.03
CA ALA A 328 35.76 5.69 7.51
C ALA A 328 35.75 7.14 8.05
N PHE A 329 34.58 7.70 8.39
CA PHE A 329 34.44 9.12 8.74
C PHE A 329 33.84 9.38 10.14
N ALA A 330 33.59 8.33 10.92
CA ALA A 330 32.92 8.40 12.22
C ALA A 330 31.55 9.12 12.16
N VAL A 331 30.79 8.88 11.07
CA VAL A 331 29.44 9.42 10.85
C VAL A 331 28.37 8.33 11.01
N SER A 332 27.09 8.68 10.95
CA SER A 332 26.01 7.69 10.99
C SER A 332 25.98 6.79 9.74
N GLY A 333 25.68 5.51 9.92
CA GLY A 333 25.39 4.56 8.84
C GLY A 333 24.07 4.84 8.11
N GLY A 334 23.15 5.59 8.74
CA GLY A 334 21.83 5.91 8.21
C GLY A 334 21.83 6.84 6.98
N ASP A 335 20.64 7.14 6.49
CA ASP A 335 20.44 8.03 5.34
C ASP A 335 20.59 9.51 5.77
N SER A 336 21.16 10.35 4.90
CA SER A 336 21.37 11.77 5.13
C SER A 336 20.97 12.66 3.96
N ALA A 337 20.71 12.10 2.76
CA ALA A 337 20.36 12.89 1.59
C ALA A 337 18.84 13.10 1.47
N VAL A 338 18.43 14.29 0.98
CA VAL A 338 17.01 14.61 0.73
C VAL A 338 16.36 13.65 -0.27
N SER A 339 17.11 13.10 -1.21
CA SER A 339 16.59 12.08 -2.13
C SER A 339 16.09 10.83 -1.39
N GLY A 340 16.73 10.46 -0.28
CA GLY A 340 16.34 9.35 0.58
C GLY A 340 14.99 9.57 1.29
N LEU A 341 14.79 10.78 1.80
CA LEU A 341 13.51 11.28 2.31
C LEU A 341 12.41 11.14 1.26
N LEU A 342 12.66 11.60 0.03
CA LEU A 342 11.68 11.59 -1.07
C LEU A 342 11.34 10.16 -1.52
N LEU A 343 12.34 9.28 -1.64
CA LEU A 343 12.15 7.87 -1.98
C LEU A 343 11.31 7.15 -0.91
N THR A 344 11.62 7.37 0.37
CA THR A 344 10.90 6.79 1.50
C THR A 344 9.46 7.29 1.56
N ALA A 345 9.23 8.59 1.37
CA ALA A 345 7.88 9.16 1.35
C ALA A 345 7.05 8.60 0.18
N ALA A 346 7.62 8.54 -1.02
CA ALA A 346 6.96 7.97 -2.19
C ALA A 346 6.62 6.50 -1.99
N ALA A 347 7.55 5.71 -1.43
CA ALA A 347 7.31 4.30 -1.12
C ALA A 347 6.25 4.12 -0.05
N THR A 348 6.24 4.95 1.00
CA THR A 348 5.21 4.91 2.06
C THR A 348 3.81 5.11 1.48
N VAL A 349 3.64 6.14 0.65
CA VAL A 349 2.37 6.43 -0.02
C VAL A 349 1.98 5.28 -0.96
N ALA A 350 2.92 4.78 -1.76
CA ALA A 350 2.68 3.65 -2.64
C ALA A 350 2.27 2.39 -1.86
N GLY A 351 2.92 2.09 -0.74
CA GLY A 351 2.62 0.97 0.15
C GLY A 351 1.20 1.02 0.70
N VAL A 352 0.77 2.18 1.20
CA VAL A 352 -0.61 2.38 1.67
C VAL A 352 -1.62 2.19 0.54
N ILE A 353 -1.33 2.72 -0.66
CA ILE A 353 -2.21 2.55 -1.84
C ILE A 353 -2.28 1.06 -2.23
N VAL A 354 -1.15 0.36 -2.30
CA VAL A 354 -1.08 -1.07 -2.60
C VAL A 354 -1.91 -1.85 -1.58
N ALA A 355 -1.67 -1.60 -0.30
CA ALA A 355 -2.34 -2.27 0.80
C ALA A 355 -3.87 -2.11 0.71
N LEU A 356 -4.36 -0.89 0.48
CA LEU A 356 -5.79 -0.60 0.52
C LEU A 356 -6.53 -0.76 -0.83
N ARG A 357 -5.82 -0.82 -1.96
CA ARG A 357 -6.44 -0.87 -3.30
C ARG A 357 -6.09 -2.11 -4.12
N VAL A 358 -5.04 -2.83 -3.76
CA VAL A 358 -4.57 -4.00 -4.50
C VAL A 358 -4.88 -5.29 -3.75
N LEU A 359 -4.68 -5.31 -2.43
CA LEU A 359 -4.92 -6.50 -1.60
C LEU A 359 -6.41 -6.85 -1.37
N PRO A 360 -7.35 -5.89 -1.18
CA PRO A 360 -8.73 -6.25 -0.92
C PRO A 360 -9.40 -6.94 -2.11
N PRO A 361 -10.31 -7.90 -1.88
CA PRO A 361 -10.96 -8.63 -2.96
C PRO A 361 -11.78 -7.68 -3.85
N ALA A 362 -11.79 -7.95 -5.16
CA ALA A 362 -12.77 -7.38 -6.06
C ALA A 362 -14.17 -7.69 -5.52
N SER A 363 -15.08 -6.71 -5.58
CA SER A 363 -16.49 -6.89 -5.25
C SER A 363 -17.00 -8.15 -5.95
N VAL A 364 -17.61 -9.07 -5.19
CA VAL A 364 -18.17 -10.32 -5.72
C VAL A 364 -19.18 -9.93 -6.79
N ALA A 365 -18.97 -10.38 -8.03
CA ALA A 365 -19.94 -10.21 -9.09
C ALA A 365 -21.25 -10.90 -8.64
N ARG A 366 -22.40 -10.24 -8.84
CA ARG A 366 -23.70 -10.83 -8.51
C ARG A 366 -23.78 -12.22 -9.11
N SER A 367 -24.10 -13.23 -8.29
CA SER A 367 -24.55 -14.52 -8.84
C SER A 367 -25.79 -14.25 -9.70
N PRO A 368 -25.81 -14.65 -10.98
CA PRO A 368 -26.96 -14.44 -11.87
C PRO A 368 -28.27 -15.05 -11.38
N ARG A 369 -28.21 -15.93 -10.37
CA ARG A 369 -29.34 -16.72 -9.86
C ARG A 369 -30.34 -15.98 -8.96
N ALA A 370 -30.12 -14.70 -8.64
CA ALA A 370 -31.06 -13.94 -7.79
C ALA A 370 -32.08 -13.08 -8.58
N ALA A 371 -32.16 -13.26 -9.91
CA ALA A 371 -33.09 -12.56 -10.79
C ALA A 371 -34.14 -13.47 -11.45
N ALA A 372 -34.24 -14.72 -11.00
CA ALA A 372 -35.35 -15.63 -11.27
C ALA A 372 -36.03 -15.93 -9.93
#